data_AF-A0A972GJ97-F1
#
_entry.id   AF-A0A972GJ97-F1
#
_cell.length_a   1.000
_cell.length_b   1.000
_cell.length_c   1.000
_cell.angle_alpha   90.00
_cell.angle_beta   90.00
_cell.angle_gamma   90.00
#
_symmetry.space_group_name_H-M   'P 1'
#
loop_
_entity.id
_entity.type
_entity.pdbx_description
1 polymer ?
#
loop_
_entity_poly.entity_id
_entity_poly.type
_entity_poly.pdbx_seq_one_letter_code
_entity_poly.pdbx_strand_id
1 'polypeptide(L)'
;MYLTSEINQKSRGFLAEGRIDSSLGGSQWRSLDSTVLKHVIQNRRSSVSERTAREQAKLNLAKWSATKQWEIVQEYNLEDKSPQVLPAGESRAWPMYAQSVHPLVHHIVAGDIKTSGGQPLVVGKYQSSVWYQLQMTINSGQRQEVNVQPQDWPCQFLHIYELSDVSGVEHPLRYIQSLIKGYQNRNNGVGPKLDRWQLRITHPWGLYSTPHGDTSIMDELNAYEPGLRVRVVSLMLREFLEVTTAIPQDEWVRCDHNIKNISTWYCIESPNYRPMDVPHGQGRIFEIPANWHADNFYRVIPRLRENGVNSDVLDDLIDWCE
;
A
#
# COMPACT_ATOMS: atom_id res chain seq x y z
N MET A 1 -5.77 32.61 -19.71
CA MET A 1 -7.24 32.51 -19.69
C MET A 1 -7.78 31.52 -20.74
N TYR A 2 -7.21 31.44 -21.95
CA TYR A 2 -7.64 30.49 -23.00
C TYR A 2 -7.43 28.99 -22.67
N LEU A 3 -6.30 28.61 -22.08
CA LEU A 3 -6.01 27.20 -21.73
C LEU A 3 -7.04 26.57 -20.78
N THR A 4 -7.51 27.32 -19.77
CA THR A 4 -8.47 26.83 -18.79
C THR A 4 -9.85 26.54 -19.42
N SER A 5 -10.26 27.35 -20.41
CA SER A 5 -11.53 27.15 -21.12
C SER A 5 -11.50 25.91 -22.02
N GLU A 6 -10.38 25.66 -22.71
CA GLU A 6 -10.17 24.50 -23.57
C GLU A 6 -10.11 23.20 -22.76
N ILE A 7 -9.40 23.22 -21.62
CA ILE A 7 -9.32 22.10 -20.68
C ILE A 7 -10.73 21.75 -20.17
N ASN A 8 -11.51 22.75 -19.74
CA ASN A 8 -12.87 22.52 -19.24
C ASN A 8 -13.81 21.95 -20.31
N GLN A 9 -13.69 22.39 -21.57
CA GLN A 9 -14.50 21.86 -22.68
C GLN A 9 -14.14 20.40 -22.97
N LYS A 10 -12.85 20.06 -23.01
CA LYS A 10 -12.37 18.68 -23.23
C LYS A 10 -12.75 17.74 -22.08
N SER A 11 -12.68 18.22 -20.83
CA SER A 11 -13.13 17.45 -19.65
C SER A 11 -14.62 17.11 -19.72
N ARG A 12 -15.47 18.04 -20.18
CA ARG A 12 -16.91 17.79 -20.36
C ARG A 12 -17.18 16.75 -21.45
N GLY A 13 -16.43 16.77 -22.56
CA GLY A 13 -16.51 15.75 -23.60
C GLY A 13 -16.22 14.35 -23.06
N PHE A 14 -15.12 14.18 -22.32
CA PHE A 14 -14.76 12.90 -21.69
C PHE A 14 -15.84 12.36 -20.74
N LEU A 15 -16.46 13.23 -19.94
CA LEU A 15 -17.52 12.81 -19.00
C LEU A 15 -18.79 12.34 -19.72
N ALA A 16 -19.10 12.90 -20.90
CA ALA A 16 -20.26 12.51 -21.70
C ALA A 16 -20.11 11.12 -22.35
N GLU A 17 -18.89 10.59 -22.44
CA GLU A 17 -18.58 9.30 -23.06
C GLU A 17 -18.58 8.11 -22.06
N GLY A 18 -18.83 8.35 -20.78
CA GLY A 18 -18.59 7.37 -19.70
C GLY A 18 -19.56 6.17 -19.63
N ARG A 19 -18.99 4.96 -19.44
CA ARG A 19 -19.65 3.73 -18.96
C ARG A 19 -18.75 3.02 -17.93
N ILE A 20 -19.35 2.25 -17.01
CA ILE A 20 -18.76 1.62 -15.80
C ILE A 20 -17.95 0.34 -16.14
N ASP A 21 -16.70 0.22 -15.68
CA ASP A 21 -15.86 -1.00 -15.72
C ASP A 21 -15.82 -1.70 -14.34
N SER A 22 -16.10 -2.99 -14.31
CA SER A 22 -16.18 -3.85 -13.11
C SER A 22 -15.00 -4.84 -12.94
N SER A 23 -13.93 -4.72 -13.73
CA SER A 23 -12.88 -5.75 -13.84
C SER A 23 -11.96 -5.96 -12.62
N LEU A 24 -12.13 -5.20 -11.52
CA LEU A 24 -11.34 -5.34 -10.29
C LEU A 24 -12.18 -5.49 -9.01
N GLY A 25 -13.36 -6.12 -9.10
CA GLY A 25 -14.11 -6.58 -7.91
C GLY A 25 -14.95 -5.52 -7.20
N GLY A 26 -15.04 -4.31 -7.75
CA GLY A 26 -16.03 -3.30 -7.37
C GLY A 26 -16.35 -2.46 -8.59
N SER A 27 -17.64 -2.26 -8.88
CA SER A 27 -18.14 -1.39 -9.96
C SER A 27 -17.78 0.07 -9.64
N GLN A 28 -16.57 0.47 -10.00
CA GLN A 28 -16.12 1.86 -9.96
C GLN A 28 -16.43 2.51 -11.32
N TRP A 29 -16.73 3.81 -11.34
CA TRP A 29 -16.68 4.61 -12.56
C TRP A 29 -15.23 4.74 -13.02
N ARG A 30 -14.71 3.67 -13.61
CA ARG A 30 -13.52 3.66 -14.45
C ARG A 30 -14.02 3.69 -15.89
N SER A 31 -13.37 4.46 -16.76
CA SER A 31 -13.62 4.36 -18.20
C SER A 31 -13.52 2.89 -18.61
N LEU A 32 -14.54 2.38 -19.32
CA LEU A 32 -14.79 0.99 -19.80
C LEU A 32 -13.61 0.20 -20.39
N ASP A 33 -12.46 0.83 -20.53
CA ASP A 33 -11.28 0.28 -21.12
C ASP A 33 -10.10 0.42 -20.13
N SER A 34 -9.84 -0.63 -19.37
CA SER A 34 -8.45 -0.98 -19.01
C SER A 34 -7.53 -1.08 -20.25
N THR A 35 -8.12 -1.10 -21.45
CA THR A 35 -7.52 -0.92 -22.77
C THR A 35 -7.15 0.53 -23.14
N VAL A 36 -7.75 1.58 -22.53
CA VAL A 36 -7.33 2.98 -22.70
C VAL A 36 -6.04 3.19 -21.92
N LEU A 37 -5.82 2.47 -20.82
CA LEU A 37 -4.50 2.41 -20.17
C LEU A 37 -3.42 1.83 -21.10
N LYS A 38 -3.74 0.81 -21.90
CA LYS A 38 -2.82 0.30 -22.95
C LYS A 38 -2.70 1.25 -24.15
N HIS A 39 -3.80 1.87 -24.60
CA HIS A 39 -3.80 2.80 -25.73
C HIS A 39 -3.27 4.19 -25.41
N VAL A 40 -3.25 4.65 -24.15
CA VAL A 40 -2.70 5.96 -23.73
C VAL A 40 -1.20 5.87 -23.47
N ILE A 41 -0.71 4.74 -22.96
CA ILE A 41 0.73 4.46 -22.92
C ILE A 41 1.27 4.25 -24.36
N GLN A 42 0.46 3.69 -25.26
CA GLN A 42 0.85 3.48 -26.66
C GLN A 42 0.61 4.69 -27.58
N ASN A 43 -0.34 5.59 -27.29
CA ASN A 43 -0.54 6.82 -28.07
C ASN A 43 0.21 8.01 -27.46
N ARG A 44 1.49 8.11 -27.81
CA ARG A 44 2.30 9.35 -27.70
C ARG A 44 1.74 10.54 -28.53
N ARG A 45 0.51 10.46 -29.07
CA ARG A 45 -0.08 11.43 -30.01
C ARG A 45 -1.09 12.40 -29.38
N SER A 46 -1.54 12.20 -28.15
CA SER A 46 -2.43 13.16 -27.47
C SER A 46 -1.66 14.42 -27.06
N SER A 47 -2.22 15.60 -27.32
CA SER A 47 -1.64 16.87 -26.88
C SER A 47 -1.53 16.94 -25.34
N VAL A 48 -0.59 17.75 -24.83
CA VAL A 48 -0.45 17.98 -23.37
C VAL A 48 -1.77 18.49 -22.77
N SER A 49 -2.48 19.39 -23.47
CA SER A 49 -3.76 19.93 -23.00
C SER A 49 -4.86 18.87 -22.89
N GLU A 50 -4.86 17.89 -23.79
CA GLU A 50 -5.82 16.78 -23.76
C GLU A 50 -5.55 15.80 -22.61
N ARG A 51 -4.27 15.48 -22.33
CA ARG A 51 -3.91 14.64 -21.18
C ARG A 51 -4.30 15.29 -19.86
N THR A 52 -3.96 16.56 -19.69
CA THR A 52 -4.33 17.33 -18.49
C THR A 52 -5.84 17.47 -18.32
N ALA A 53 -6.59 17.67 -19.40
CA ALA A 53 -8.05 17.71 -19.34
C ALA A 53 -8.69 16.38 -18.90
N ARG A 54 -8.12 15.25 -19.33
CA ARG A 54 -8.57 13.91 -18.92
C ARG A 54 -8.23 13.63 -17.45
N GLU A 55 -7.03 13.99 -16.99
CA GLU A 55 -6.64 13.91 -15.57
C GLU A 55 -7.57 14.72 -14.69
N GLN A 56 -7.86 15.97 -15.09
CA GLN A 56 -8.77 16.85 -14.37
C GLN A 56 -10.19 16.27 -14.31
N ALA A 57 -10.68 15.69 -15.40
CA ALA A 57 -12.00 15.06 -15.43
C ALA A 57 -12.07 13.84 -14.48
N LYS A 58 -11.05 12.97 -14.50
CA LYS A 58 -10.93 11.83 -13.58
C LYS A 58 -10.93 12.28 -12.12
N LEU A 59 -10.07 13.25 -11.78
CA LEU A 59 -9.98 13.79 -10.43
C LEU A 59 -11.33 14.40 -9.98
N ASN A 60 -12.00 15.16 -10.84
CA ASN A 60 -13.31 15.74 -10.52
C ASN A 60 -14.38 14.67 -10.28
N LEU A 61 -14.39 13.59 -11.07
CA LEU A 61 -15.32 12.49 -10.90
C LEU A 61 -15.05 11.69 -9.62
N ALA A 62 -13.77 11.49 -9.27
CA ALA A 62 -13.37 10.90 -8.00
C ALA A 62 -13.80 11.77 -6.81
N LYS A 63 -13.63 13.10 -6.89
CA LYS A 63 -14.10 14.07 -5.87
C LYS A 63 -15.60 14.02 -5.68
N TRP A 64 -16.35 13.98 -6.78
CA TRP A 64 -17.80 13.86 -6.73
C TRP A 64 -18.23 12.53 -6.09
N SER A 65 -17.62 11.41 -6.48
CA SER A 65 -17.91 10.09 -5.90
C SER A 65 -17.64 10.05 -4.39
N ALA A 66 -16.49 10.59 -3.94
CA ALA A 66 -16.16 10.68 -2.53
C ALA A 66 -17.14 11.57 -1.76
N THR A 67 -17.58 12.69 -2.36
CA THR A 67 -18.61 13.57 -1.77
C THR A 67 -19.93 12.84 -1.61
N LYS A 68 -20.37 12.07 -2.62
CA LYS A 68 -21.61 11.28 -2.53
C LYS A 68 -21.55 10.17 -1.50
N GLN A 69 -20.41 9.52 -1.35
CA GLN A 69 -20.24 8.53 -0.28
C GLN A 69 -20.27 9.19 1.10
N TRP A 70 -19.64 10.36 1.26
CA TRP A 70 -19.72 11.13 2.50
C TRP A 70 -21.16 11.54 2.81
N GLU A 71 -21.91 12.07 1.84
CA GLU A 71 -23.33 12.43 2.00
C GLU A 71 -24.17 11.23 2.48
N ILE A 72 -23.98 10.04 1.92
CA ILE A 72 -24.65 8.81 2.36
C ILE A 72 -24.27 8.48 3.81
N VAL A 73 -22.99 8.58 4.17
CA VAL A 73 -22.54 8.30 5.53
C VAL A 73 -23.15 9.29 6.53
N GLN A 74 -23.29 10.56 6.17
CA GLN A 74 -23.91 11.56 7.04
C GLN A 74 -25.43 11.37 7.16
N GLU A 75 -26.13 11.26 6.03
CA GLU A 75 -27.60 11.17 5.96
C GLU A 75 -28.13 10.01 6.82
N TYR A 76 -27.42 8.89 6.82
CA TYR A 76 -27.80 7.69 7.56
C TYR A 76 -27.01 7.49 8.86
N ASN A 77 -26.21 8.49 9.29
CA ASN A 77 -25.42 8.47 10.52
C ASN A 77 -24.55 7.19 10.67
N LEU A 78 -23.74 6.92 9.64
CA LEU A 78 -22.97 5.68 9.49
C LEU A 78 -21.51 5.76 9.97
N GLU A 79 -21.03 6.92 10.42
CA GLU A 79 -19.59 7.16 10.69
C GLU A 79 -18.95 6.19 11.69
N ASP A 80 -19.73 5.69 12.65
CA ASP A 80 -19.32 4.83 13.75
C ASP A 80 -20.01 3.46 13.72
N LYS A 81 -20.67 3.12 12.60
CA LYS A 81 -21.54 1.94 12.49
C LYS A 81 -20.82 0.71 11.97
N SER A 82 -19.54 0.82 11.58
CA SER A 82 -18.74 -0.33 11.14
C SER A 82 -18.75 -1.51 12.13
N PRO A 83 -18.60 -1.33 13.47
CA PRO A 83 -18.66 -2.45 14.42
C PRO A 83 -20.02 -3.15 14.49
N GLN A 84 -21.09 -2.50 14.03
CA GLN A 84 -22.46 -3.06 14.07
C GLN A 84 -22.75 -3.96 12.87
N VAL A 85 -22.00 -3.79 11.78
CA VAL A 85 -22.25 -4.48 10.49
C VAL A 85 -21.10 -5.36 10.04
N LEU A 86 -19.88 -5.10 10.53
CA LEU A 86 -18.67 -5.83 10.15
C LEU A 86 -18.07 -6.52 11.38
N PRO A 87 -17.75 -7.83 11.30
CA PRO A 87 -17.18 -8.60 12.40
C PRO A 87 -15.93 -7.99 13.08
N ALA A 88 -15.08 -7.31 12.31
CA ALA A 88 -13.90 -6.59 12.82
C ALA A 88 -13.98 -5.09 12.49
N GLY A 89 -15.20 -4.55 12.42
CA GLY A 89 -15.45 -3.14 12.17
C GLY A 89 -14.95 -2.25 13.30
N GLU A 90 -14.52 -1.05 12.95
CA GLU A 90 -13.86 -0.13 13.88
C GLU A 90 -14.69 1.11 14.16
N SER A 91 -14.55 1.67 15.36
CA SER A 91 -15.41 2.75 15.86
C SER A 91 -15.38 4.04 15.05
N ARG A 92 -14.33 4.28 14.26
CA ARG A 92 -14.18 5.47 13.41
C ARG A 92 -14.32 5.16 11.92
N ALA A 93 -14.68 3.93 11.59
CA ALA A 93 -14.75 3.47 10.24
C ALA A 93 -16.18 3.49 9.69
N TRP A 94 -16.25 3.76 8.40
CA TRP A 94 -17.45 3.63 7.62
C TRP A 94 -17.74 2.14 7.34
N PRO A 95 -19.02 1.74 7.30
CA PRO A 95 -19.44 0.36 7.10
C PRO A 95 -19.37 -0.07 5.62
N MET A 96 -18.19 0.04 5.02
CA MET A 96 -17.98 -0.17 3.57
C MET A 96 -17.00 -1.31 3.31
N TYR A 97 -17.34 -2.21 2.37
CA TYR A 97 -16.44 -3.25 1.90
C TYR A 97 -15.46 -2.75 0.83
N ALA A 98 -15.90 -1.80 0.01
CA ALA A 98 -15.11 -1.23 -1.08
C ALA A 98 -14.37 0.04 -0.65
N GLN A 99 -13.39 0.44 -1.47
CA GLN A 99 -12.69 1.71 -1.36
C GLN A 99 -13.65 2.89 -1.18
N SER A 100 -13.22 3.86 -0.35
CA SER A 100 -13.98 5.07 -0.10
C SER A 100 -13.37 6.28 -0.81
N VAL A 101 -12.34 6.88 -0.20
CA VAL A 101 -11.64 8.06 -0.72
C VAL A 101 -10.40 7.69 -1.54
N HIS A 102 -10.00 6.42 -1.51
CA HIS A 102 -8.84 5.91 -2.23
C HIS A 102 -8.73 6.37 -3.70
N PRO A 103 -9.81 6.45 -4.50
CA PRO A 103 -9.71 6.90 -5.89
C PRO A 103 -9.23 8.34 -6.11
N LEU A 104 -9.03 9.15 -5.06
CA LEU A 104 -8.57 10.55 -5.14
C LEU A 104 -7.04 10.71 -5.26
N VAL A 105 -6.29 9.66 -4.99
CA VAL A 105 -4.82 9.60 -5.05
C VAL A 105 -4.27 9.82 -6.46
N HIS A 106 -3.15 10.53 -6.58
CA HIS A 106 -2.56 10.88 -7.89
C HIS A 106 -2.06 9.65 -8.65
N HIS A 107 -1.57 8.62 -7.96
CA HIS A 107 -1.14 7.39 -8.62
C HIS A 107 -2.30 6.65 -9.34
N ILE A 108 -3.55 7.01 -9.08
CA ILE A 108 -4.73 6.51 -9.82
C ILE A 108 -5.21 7.51 -10.88
N VAL A 109 -5.31 8.80 -10.54
CA VAL A 109 -5.97 9.80 -11.41
C VAL A 109 -5.02 10.57 -12.32
N ALA A 110 -3.74 10.68 -11.98
CA ALA A 110 -2.73 11.37 -12.77
C ALA A 110 -2.14 10.47 -13.86
N GLY A 111 -1.78 11.06 -15.01
CA GLY A 111 -1.19 10.34 -16.13
C GLY A 111 0.26 9.92 -15.88
N ASP A 112 1.00 10.68 -15.07
CA ASP A 112 2.39 10.38 -14.70
C ASP A 112 2.52 9.68 -13.34
N ILE A 113 1.39 9.28 -12.74
CA ILE A 113 1.23 8.65 -11.43
C ILE A 113 1.74 9.44 -10.22
N LYS A 114 2.33 10.63 -10.41
CA LYS A 114 3.01 11.40 -9.35
C LYS A 114 2.31 12.72 -9.08
N THR A 115 1.90 13.46 -10.11
CA THR A 115 1.27 14.78 -9.99
C THR A 115 0.26 15.02 -11.10
N SER A 116 -0.71 15.91 -10.86
CA SER A 116 -1.62 16.37 -11.93
C SER A 116 -1.16 17.71 -12.49
N GLY A 117 -1.11 17.84 -13.82
CA GLY A 117 -1.04 19.13 -14.53
C GLY A 117 -0.09 20.21 -13.95
N GLY A 118 1.22 20.00 -14.01
CA GLY A 118 2.21 21.03 -13.62
C GLY A 118 2.31 21.31 -12.12
N GLN A 119 1.58 20.55 -11.29
CA GLN A 119 1.70 20.59 -9.84
C GLN A 119 3.11 20.18 -9.38
N PRO A 120 3.69 20.85 -8.36
CA PRO A 120 4.97 20.44 -7.79
C PRO A 120 4.91 19.02 -7.21
N LEU A 121 6.01 18.27 -7.35
CA LEU A 121 6.09 16.86 -6.93
C LEU A 121 5.68 16.65 -5.46
N VAL A 122 6.19 17.49 -4.57
CA VAL A 122 5.87 17.44 -3.13
C VAL A 122 4.37 17.54 -2.86
N VAL A 123 3.63 18.35 -3.63
CA VAL A 123 2.19 18.51 -3.44
C VAL A 123 1.43 17.26 -3.90
N GLY A 124 1.81 16.66 -5.02
CA GLY A 124 1.19 15.42 -5.50
C GLY A 124 1.44 14.22 -4.57
N LYS A 125 2.67 14.13 -4.01
CA LYS A 125 3.02 13.12 -3.00
C LYS A 125 2.31 13.34 -1.68
N TYR A 126 2.25 14.59 -1.20
CA TYR A 126 1.47 14.95 -0.02
C TYR A 126 0.00 14.55 -0.20
N GLN A 127 -0.63 14.92 -1.32
CA GLN A 127 -2.02 14.60 -1.59
C GLN A 127 -2.28 13.09 -1.67
N SER A 128 -1.38 12.32 -2.31
CA SER A 128 -1.49 10.86 -2.32
C SER A 128 -1.39 10.29 -0.90
N SER A 129 -0.39 10.74 -0.13
CA SER A 129 -0.16 10.30 1.26
C SER A 129 -1.35 10.58 2.19
N VAL A 130 -1.99 11.75 2.10
CA VAL A 130 -3.14 12.08 2.98
C VAL A 130 -4.42 11.32 2.60
N TRP A 131 -4.68 11.08 1.31
CA TRP A 131 -5.84 10.27 0.91
C TRP A 131 -5.70 8.81 1.34
N TYR A 132 -4.48 8.29 1.27
CA TYR A 132 -4.11 6.98 1.79
C TYR A 132 -4.31 6.89 3.31
N GLN A 133 -3.83 7.89 4.06
CA GLN A 133 -4.07 7.99 5.51
C GLN A 133 -5.56 8.08 5.86
N LEU A 134 -6.34 8.86 5.10
CA LEU A 134 -7.77 9.00 5.33
C LEU A 134 -8.50 7.70 5.03
N GLN A 135 -8.19 7.02 3.92
CA GLN A 135 -8.72 5.69 3.59
C GLN A 135 -8.43 4.71 4.72
N MET A 136 -7.20 4.65 5.22
CA MET A 136 -6.85 3.80 6.36
C MET A 136 -7.69 4.11 7.61
N THR A 137 -8.05 5.37 7.84
CA THR A 137 -8.84 5.77 9.01
C THR A 137 -10.31 5.39 8.88
N ILE A 138 -10.91 5.70 7.72
CA ILE A 138 -12.36 5.53 7.52
C ILE A 138 -12.72 4.15 6.99
N ASN A 139 -11.79 3.43 6.35
CA ASN A 139 -12.02 2.07 5.87
C ASN A 139 -10.67 1.36 5.59
N SER A 140 -10.08 0.82 6.66
CA SER A 140 -8.82 0.08 6.60
C SER A 140 -8.93 -1.31 6.00
N GLY A 141 -10.14 -1.81 5.75
CA GLY A 141 -10.40 -3.19 5.31
C GLY A 141 -10.98 -4.12 6.35
N GLN A 142 -10.92 -3.75 7.63
CA GLN A 142 -11.61 -4.44 8.73
C GLN A 142 -11.35 -5.95 8.73
N ARG A 143 -10.10 -6.33 8.50
CA ARG A 143 -9.63 -7.73 8.41
C ARG A 143 -10.27 -8.56 7.29
N GLN A 144 -11.00 -7.93 6.39
CA GLN A 144 -11.68 -8.60 5.26
C GLN A 144 -10.99 -8.36 3.93
N GLU A 145 -9.72 -7.96 3.99
CA GLU A 145 -8.96 -7.64 2.80
C GLU A 145 -8.78 -8.85 1.90
N VAL A 146 -8.91 -8.58 0.61
CA VAL A 146 -8.50 -9.50 -0.45
C VAL A 146 -7.59 -8.72 -1.37
N ASN A 147 -6.36 -9.21 -1.55
CA ASN A 147 -5.33 -8.53 -2.33
C ASN A 147 -5.04 -7.11 -1.79
N VAL A 148 -5.25 -6.05 -2.58
CA VAL A 148 -4.99 -4.63 -2.22
C VAL A 148 -6.26 -3.85 -1.87
N GLN A 149 -7.36 -4.53 -1.53
CA GLN A 149 -8.64 -3.87 -1.25
C GLN A 149 -9.15 -4.13 0.15
N PRO A 150 -9.82 -3.13 0.76
CA PRO A 150 -10.04 -1.76 0.25
C PRO A 150 -8.84 -0.82 0.42
N GLN A 151 -7.81 -1.22 1.18
CA GLN A 151 -6.60 -0.45 1.40
C GLN A 151 -5.41 -1.07 0.65
N ASP A 152 -4.78 -0.29 -0.23
CA ASP A 152 -3.52 -0.71 -0.89
C ASP A 152 -2.34 -0.41 0.03
N TRP A 153 -2.01 -1.35 0.92
CA TRP A 153 -0.93 -1.22 1.90
C TRP A 153 0.45 -0.99 1.29
N PRO A 154 0.88 -1.71 0.24
CA PRO A 154 2.16 -1.43 -0.41
C PRO A 154 2.29 0.04 -0.83
N CYS A 155 1.21 0.63 -1.36
CA CYS A 155 1.22 2.03 -1.72
C CYS A 155 1.11 2.97 -0.50
N GLN A 156 0.36 2.63 0.55
CA GLN A 156 0.36 3.39 1.82
C GLN A 156 1.78 3.63 2.33
N PHE A 157 2.58 2.56 2.40
CA PHE A 157 3.96 2.62 2.86
C PHE A 157 4.83 3.45 1.91
N LEU A 158 4.71 3.19 0.61
CA LEU A 158 5.48 3.90 -0.42
C LEU A 158 5.22 5.41 -0.40
N HIS A 159 3.96 5.86 -0.31
CA HIS A 159 3.63 7.29 -0.32
C HIS A 159 4.07 8.02 0.95
N ILE A 160 4.32 7.32 2.05
CA ILE A 160 4.96 7.92 3.23
C ILE A 160 6.44 8.15 2.94
N TYR A 161 7.16 7.15 2.43
CA TYR A 161 8.57 7.29 2.07
C TYR A 161 8.81 8.34 0.98
N GLU A 162 8.03 8.29 -0.09
CA GLU A 162 8.17 9.25 -1.20
C GLU A 162 7.84 10.67 -0.74
N LEU A 163 6.96 10.84 0.26
CA LEU A 163 6.73 12.15 0.85
C LEU A 163 7.93 12.61 1.69
N SER A 164 8.53 11.71 2.50
CA SER A 164 9.76 12.01 3.23
C SER A 164 10.87 12.48 2.29
N ASP A 165 11.15 11.70 1.25
CA ASP A 165 12.22 11.97 0.27
C ASP A 165 12.06 13.34 -0.41
N VAL A 166 10.85 13.66 -0.89
CA VAL A 166 10.63 14.91 -1.64
C VAL A 166 10.42 16.14 -0.75
N SER A 167 10.09 15.95 0.53
CA SER A 167 9.87 17.05 1.48
C SER A 167 11.07 17.32 2.39
N GLY A 168 11.97 16.33 2.54
CA GLY A 168 13.04 16.34 3.54
C GLY A 168 12.55 16.21 4.98
N VAL A 169 11.29 15.81 5.20
CA VAL A 169 10.68 15.67 6.53
C VAL A 169 10.24 14.24 6.75
N GLU A 170 10.84 13.58 7.74
CA GLU A 170 10.48 12.21 8.07
C GLU A 170 9.13 12.08 8.79
N HIS A 171 8.45 10.97 8.54
CA HIS A 171 7.13 10.67 9.11
C HIS A 171 7.09 9.34 9.89
N PRO A 172 7.99 9.13 10.88
CA PRO A 172 8.17 7.86 11.59
C PRO A 172 6.88 7.32 12.20
N LEU A 173 6.13 8.16 12.91
CA LEU A 173 4.92 7.73 13.61
C LEU A 173 3.79 7.34 12.64
N ARG A 174 3.66 8.04 11.51
CA ARG A 174 2.68 7.66 10.46
C ARG A 174 3.07 6.34 9.81
N TYR A 175 4.37 6.13 9.60
CA TYR A 175 4.88 4.89 9.03
C TYR A 175 4.62 3.70 9.96
N ILE A 176 5.00 3.79 11.23
CA ILE A 176 4.73 2.75 12.23
C ILE A 176 3.24 2.51 12.43
N GLN A 177 2.42 3.57 12.50
CA GLN A 177 0.96 3.41 12.56
C GLN A 177 0.44 2.60 11.37
N SER A 178 0.97 2.88 10.17
CA SER A 178 0.57 2.18 8.95
C SER A 178 0.99 0.71 8.99
N LEU A 179 2.20 0.41 9.47
CA LEU A 179 2.68 -0.98 9.62
C LEU A 179 1.83 -1.75 10.62
N ILE A 180 1.60 -1.20 11.81
CA ILE A 180 0.72 -1.79 12.85
C ILE A 180 -0.66 -2.07 12.25
N LYS A 181 -1.21 -1.10 11.50
CA LYS A 181 -2.55 -1.25 10.93
C LYS A 181 -2.62 -2.27 9.80
N GLY A 182 -1.59 -2.34 8.96
CA GLY A 182 -1.46 -3.37 7.94
C GLY A 182 -1.39 -4.76 8.57
N TYR A 183 -0.56 -4.93 9.60
CA TYR A 183 -0.50 -6.16 10.39
C TYR A 183 -1.85 -6.54 10.99
N GLN A 184 -2.53 -5.60 11.65
CA GLN A 184 -3.86 -5.85 12.23
C GLN A 184 -4.90 -6.28 11.19
N ASN A 185 -4.84 -5.75 9.96
CA ASN A 185 -5.73 -6.15 8.88
C ASN A 185 -5.38 -7.52 8.30
N ARG A 186 -4.08 -7.84 8.22
CA ARG A 186 -3.60 -9.12 7.70
C ARG A 186 -3.77 -10.26 8.70
N ASN A 187 -3.71 -9.98 10.00
CA ASN A 187 -4.06 -10.92 11.06
C ASN A 187 -5.59 -11.10 11.14
N ASN A 188 -6.13 -11.86 10.19
CA ASN A 188 -7.57 -12.12 10.05
C ASN A 188 -7.97 -13.58 10.31
N GLY A 189 -7.07 -14.39 10.87
CA GLY A 189 -7.33 -15.78 11.25
C GLY A 189 -7.40 -16.79 10.11
N VAL A 190 -7.02 -16.41 8.88
CA VAL A 190 -7.05 -17.33 7.72
C VAL A 190 -5.65 -17.74 7.22
N GLY A 191 -4.59 -17.08 7.70
CA GLY A 191 -3.23 -17.36 7.27
C GLY A 191 -2.97 -16.94 5.80
N PRO A 192 -1.96 -17.50 5.12
CA PRO A 192 -1.51 -17.03 3.81
C PRO A 192 -2.43 -17.42 2.64
N LYS A 193 -3.37 -18.34 2.88
CA LYS A 193 -4.36 -18.78 1.87
C LYS A 193 -5.19 -17.60 1.38
N LEU A 194 -5.56 -17.64 0.09
CA LEU A 194 -6.39 -16.62 -0.55
C LEU A 194 -5.84 -15.20 -0.39
N ASP A 195 -4.52 -15.05 -0.34
CA ASP A 195 -3.84 -13.75 -0.35
C ASP A 195 -4.15 -12.88 0.88
N ARG A 196 -4.42 -13.53 2.02
CA ARG A 196 -4.82 -12.86 3.27
C ARG A 196 -3.61 -12.45 4.10
N TRP A 197 -2.88 -13.38 4.71
CA TRP A 197 -1.57 -13.07 5.29
C TRP A 197 -0.53 -12.91 4.18
N GLN A 198 -0.08 -11.68 3.95
CA GLN A 198 0.85 -11.34 2.88
C GLN A 198 2.17 -10.87 3.46
N LEU A 199 3.24 -11.64 3.26
CA LEU A 199 4.58 -11.23 3.63
C LEU A 199 5.02 -9.97 2.88
N ARG A 200 4.50 -9.67 1.68
CA ARG A 200 4.78 -8.36 1.04
C ARG A 200 4.45 -7.16 1.95
N ILE A 201 3.45 -7.29 2.80
CA ILE A 201 2.98 -6.25 3.73
C ILE A 201 3.57 -6.47 5.12
N THR A 202 3.65 -7.72 5.57
CA THR A 202 4.02 -8.05 6.95
C THR A 202 5.48 -8.43 7.13
N HIS A 203 6.31 -8.48 6.09
CA HIS A 203 7.70 -8.91 6.25
C HIS A 203 8.51 -7.91 7.10
N PRO A 204 9.36 -8.40 8.03
CA PRO A 204 10.21 -7.56 8.87
C PRO A 204 11.19 -6.60 8.18
N TRP A 205 11.47 -6.71 6.87
CA TRP A 205 12.42 -5.79 6.22
C TRP A 205 11.92 -4.35 6.25
N GLY A 206 10.59 -4.14 6.20
CA GLY A 206 9.99 -2.81 6.31
C GLY A 206 10.19 -2.14 7.68
N LEU A 207 10.49 -2.93 8.72
CA LEU A 207 10.84 -2.43 10.05
C LEU A 207 12.30 -1.94 10.14
N TYR A 208 13.13 -2.28 9.14
CA TYR A 208 14.52 -1.85 9.09
C TYR A 208 14.70 -0.60 8.23
N SER A 209 14.29 -0.64 6.96
CA SER A 209 14.57 0.43 5.99
C SER A 209 13.59 0.43 4.81
N THR A 210 13.73 1.42 3.91
CA THR A 210 13.17 1.31 2.55
C THR A 210 13.85 0.18 1.76
N PRO A 211 13.34 -0.20 0.57
CA PRO A 211 13.96 -1.25 -0.25
C PRO A 211 15.39 -0.94 -0.70
N HIS A 212 15.79 0.34 -0.69
CA HIS A 212 17.13 0.79 -1.06
C HIS A 212 18.09 0.90 0.14
N GLY A 213 17.63 0.56 1.35
CA GLY A 213 18.46 0.58 2.56
C GLY A 213 18.44 1.89 3.33
N ASP A 214 17.59 2.85 2.93
CA ASP A 214 17.43 4.10 3.67
C ASP A 214 16.66 3.86 4.98
N THR A 215 17.35 4.12 6.09
CA THR A 215 16.90 3.89 7.46
C THR A 215 16.35 5.17 8.12
N SER A 216 16.43 6.33 7.46
CA SER A 216 16.16 7.66 8.04
C SER A 216 14.82 7.73 8.79
N ILE A 217 13.74 7.25 8.15
CA ILE A 217 12.41 7.24 8.76
C ILE A 217 12.32 6.36 10.02
N MET A 218 13.07 5.26 10.10
CA MET A 218 13.08 4.38 11.27
C MET A 218 14.02 4.91 12.36
N ASP A 219 15.12 5.56 11.98
CA ASP A 219 16.05 6.19 12.90
C ASP A 219 15.44 7.39 13.62
N GLU A 220 14.59 8.16 12.93
CA GLU A 220 13.89 9.31 13.50
C GLU A 220 13.00 8.94 14.72
N LEU A 221 12.61 7.66 14.88
CA LEU A 221 11.91 7.21 16.08
C LEU A 221 12.71 7.50 17.36
N ASN A 222 14.04 7.39 17.31
CA ASN A 222 14.88 7.63 18.47
C ASN A 222 14.93 9.11 18.89
N ALA A 223 14.54 10.03 18.00
CA ALA A 223 14.40 11.45 18.34
C ALA A 223 13.18 11.72 19.24
N TYR A 224 12.14 10.87 19.16
CA TYR A 224 10.97 10.95 20.06
C TYR A 224 11.27 10.38 21.43
N GLU A 225 11.94 9.22 21.47
CA GLU A 225 12.41 8.60 22.71
C GLU A 225 13.63 7.72 22.43
N PRO A 226 14.74 7.87 23.18
CA PRO A 226 15.92 7.03 22.99
C PRO A 226 15.59 5.53 23.04
N GLY A 227 16.01 4.78 22.02
CA GLY A 227 15.75 3.34 21.92
C GLY A 227 14.34 2.98 21.47
N LEU A 228 13.50 3.94 21.05
CA LEU A 228 12.16 3.66 20.53
C LEU A 228 12.19 2.76 19.29
N ARG A 229 13.14 2.94 18.36
CA ARG A 229 13.28 2.08 17.17
C ARG A 229 13.38 0.61 17.57
N VAL A 230 14.33 0.29 18.46
CA VAL A 230 14.59 -1.08 18.91
C VAL A 230 13.37 -1.69 19.60
N ARG A 231 12.69 -0.93 20.46
CA ARG A 231 11.48 -1.41 21.16
C ARG A 231 10.34 -1.68 20.20
N VAL A 232 10.06 -0.78 19.26
CA VAL A 232 9.00 -0.95 18.25
C VAL A 232 9.29 -2.15 17.36
N VAL A 233 10.52 -2.27 16.84
CA VAL A 233 10.92 -3.40 16.00
C VAL A 233 10.78 -4.71 16.78
N SER A 234 11.27 -4.78 18.02
CA SER A 234 11.18 -5.98 18.85
C SER A 234 9.74 -6.42 19.10
N LEU A 235 8.83 -5.47 19.36
CA LEU A 235 7.41 -5.78 19.55
C LEU A 235 6.76 -6.28 18.25
N MET A 236 7.00 -5.59 17.13
CA MET A 236 6.46 -5.99 15.83
C MET A 236 6.99 -7.37 15.38
N LEU A 237 8.24 -7.71 15.69
CA LEU A 237 8.79 -9.05 15.44
C LEU A 237 8.12 -10.13 16.29
N ARG A 238 7.84 -9.85 17.57
CA ARG A 238 7.11 -10.79 18.43
C ARG A 238 5.70 -11.05 17.91
N GLU A 239 5.00 -9.98 17.50
CA GLU A 239 3.67 -10.10 16.88
C GLU A 239 3.73 -10.86 15.55
N PHE A 240 4.76 -10.62 14.72
CA PHE A 240 5.00 -11.40 13.52
C PHE A 240 5.12 -12.90 13.84
N LEU A 241 6.01 -13.24 14.78
CA LEU A 241 6.28 -14.62 15.18
C LEU A 241 5.06 -15.29 15.80
N GLU A 242 4.30 -14.60 16.65
CA GLU A 242 3.07 -15.12 17.23
C GLU A 242 2.09 -15.56 16.13
N VAL A 243 1.92 -14.74 15.09
CA VAL A 243 1.03 -15.08 13.97
C VAL A 243 1.62 -16.18 13.09
N THR A 244 2.90 -16.09 12.71
CA THR A 244 3.46 -17.01 11.71
C THR A 244 3.77 -18.39 12.25
N THR A 245 4.08 -18.52 13.53
CA THR A 245 4.31 -19.82 14.20
C THR A 245 3.00 -20.54 14.50
N ALA A 246 1.88 -19.81 14.64
CA ALA A 246 0.55 -20.39 14.78
C ALA A 246 0.00 -21.00 13.47
N ILE A 247 0.60 -20.67 12.32
CA ILE A 247 0.18 -21.18 11.01
C ILE A 247 0.97 -22.48 10.71
N PRO A 248 0.31 -23.63 10.52
CA PRO A 248 0.98 -24.88 10.21
C PRO A 248 1.84 -24.79 8.94
N GLN A 249 2.99 -25.46 8.92
CA GLN A 249 3.98 -25.35 7.84
C GLN A 249 3.43 -25.78 6.46
N ASP A 250 2.49 -26.72 6.43
CA ASP A 250 1.82 -27.22 5.23
C ASP A 250 0.71 -26.29 4.72
N GLU A 251 0.28 -25.32 5.52
CA GLU A 251 -0.65 -24.27 5.08
C GLU A 251 0.02 -23.13 4.32
N TRP A 252 1.34 -23.02 4.42
CA TRP A 252 2.11 -22.02 3.68
C TRP A 252 2.21 -22.39 2.21
N VAL A 253 1.69 -21.51 1.36
CA VAL A 253 1.81 -21.65 -0.10
C VAL A 253 3.25 -21.46 -0.51
N ARG A 254 3.78 -22.37 -1.35
CA ARG A 254 5.14 -22.28 -1.87
C ARG A 254 5.15 -21.59 -3.23
N CYS A 255 6.10 -20.68 -3.45
CA CYS A 255 6.33 -20.09 -4.77
C CYS A 255 7.53 -20.71 -5.49
N ASP A 256 7.38 -20.74 -6.82
CA ASP A 256 8.49 -20.82 -7.76
C ASP A 256 8.60 -19.48 -8.48
N HIS A 257 9.64 -18.71 -8.13
CA HIS A 257 9.93 -17.39 -8.70
C HIS A 257 10.28 -17.44 -10.20
N ASN A 258 10.50 -18.62 -10.78
CA ASN A 258 10.68 -18.78 -12.22
C ASN A 258 9.35 -18.72 -13.00
N ILE A 259 8.21 -18.88 -12.31
CA ILE A 259 6.89 -18.83 -12.96
C ILE A 259 6.43 -17.38 -13.09
N LYS A 260 6.38 -16.90 -14.34
CA LYS A 260 5.88 -15.56 -14.65
C LYS A 260 4.36 -15.47 -14.41
N ASN A 261 3.91 -14.31 -13.92
CA ASN A 261 2.50 -13.96 -13.70
C ASN A 261 1.79 -14.60 -12.50
N ILE A 262 2.50 -15.23 -11.56
CA ILE A 262 1.93 -15.63 -10.27
C ILE A 262 2.23 -14.55 -9.23
N SER A 263 1.23 -14.17 -8.42
CA SER A 263 1.45 -13.29 -7.28
C SER A 263 2.26 -14.02 -6.21
N THR A 264 3.43 -13.47 -5.85
CA THR A 264 4.32 -14.02 -4.82
C THR A 264 4.14 -13.35 -3.45
N TRP A 265 3.02 -12.65 -3.24
CA TRP A 265 2.89 -11.73 -2.10
C TRP A 265 2.64 -12.45 -0.77
N TYR A 266 2.05 -13.65 -0.83
CA TYR A 266 1.61 -14.46 0.30
C TYR A 266 2.34 -15.80 0.43
N CYS A 267 3.12 -16.18 -0.58
CA CYS A 267 3.85 -17.44 -0.59
C CYS A 267 5.23 -17.28 0.07
N ILE A 268 5.84 -18.41 0.39
CA ILE A 268 7.24 -18.51 0.80
C ILE A 268 8.01 -19.41 -0.17
N GLU A 269 9.33 -19.30 -0.20
CA GLU A 269 10.16 -20.13 -1.05
C GLU A 269 10.08 -21.62 -0.70
N SER A 270 10.50 -22.48 -1.64
CA SER A 270 10.55 -23.94 -1.42
C SER A 270 11.48 -24.30 -0.26
N PRO A 271 11.27 -25.42 0.46
CA PRO A 271 12.15 -25.85 1.55
C PRO A 271 13.64 -26.02 1.17
N ASN A 272 13.94 -26.26 -0.11
CA ASN A 272 15.31 -26.41 -0.60
C ASN A 272 15.92 -25.11 -1.12
N TYR A 273 15.21 -23.99 -1.01
CA TYR A 273 15.69 -22.70 -1.48
C TYR A 273 16.87 -22.22 -0.62
N ARG A 274 17.90 -21.68 -1.26
CA ARG A 274 19.05 -21.12 -0.58
C ARG A 274 19.01 -19.60 -0.72
N PRO A 275 18.86 -18.86 0.39
CA PRO A 275 18.78 -17.42 0.30
C PRO A 275 20.11 -16.81 -0.16
N MET A 276 20.02 -15.68 -0.85
CA MET A 276 21.17 -14.97 -1.41
C MET A 276 21.42 -13.64 -0.71
N ASP A 277 22.68 -13.33 -0.47
CA ASP A 277 23.15 -12.04 0.05
C ASP A 277 23.00 -10.91 -0.97
N VAL A 278 23.19 -11.22 -2.26
CA VAL A 278 23.14 -10.26 -3.36
C VAL A 278 21.71 -10.11 -3.90
N PRO A 279 21.18 -8.87 -3.97
CA PRO A 279 19.92 -8.54 -4.62
C PRO A 279 19.91 -8.87 -6.11
N HIS A 280 18.75 -9.32 -6.62
CA HIS A 280 18.53 -9.65 -8.03
C HIS A 280 18.42 -8.40 -8.93
N GLY A 281 18.27 -7.21 -8.33
CA GLY A 281 18.07 -5.94 -9.03
C GLY A 281 19.13 -4.86 -8.73
N GLN A 282 19.10 -3.78 -9.51
CA GLN A 282 20.05 -2.66 -9.39
C GLN A 282 19.81 -1.84 -8.11
N GLY A 283 20.73 -1.92 -7.15
CA GLY A 283 20.87 -0.96 -6.04
C GLY A 283 19.83 -1.05 -4.92
N ARG A 284 18.99 -2.09 -4.89
CA ARG A 284 18.08 -2.37 -3.76
C ARG A 284 18.73 -3.35 -2.83
N ILE A 285 18.54 -3.25 -1.52
CA ILE A 285 18.95 -4.31 -0.58
C ILE A 285 17.82 -5.32 -0.33
N PHE A 286 16.56 -4.93 -0.53
CA PHE A 286 15.39 -5.81 -0.39
C PHE A 286 14.56 -5.89 -1.67
N GLU A 287 14.03 -7.09 -1.94
CA GLU A 287 13.35 -7.42 -3.18
C GLU A 287 11.87 -7.04 -3.19
N ILE A 288 11.51 -6.05 -4.01
CA ILE A 288 10.12 -5.66 -4.32
C ILE A 288 10.01 -5.39 -5.82
N PRO A 289 8.93 -5.78 -6.53
CA PRO A 289 7.76 -6.53 -6.06
C PRO A 289 7.93 -8.05 -6.22
N ALA A 290 9.12 -8.56 -6.55
CA ALA A 290 9.37 -9.98 -6.75
C ALA A 290 9.19 -10.79 -5.45
N ASN A 291 9.39 -10.13 -4.29
CA ASN A 291 9.17 -10.66 -2.95
C ASN A 291 9.93 -11.98 -2.69
N TRP A 292 11.25 -11.98 -2.88
CA TRP A 292 12.11 -13.05 -2.43
C TRP A 292 12.23 -12.97 -0.89
N HIS A 293 11.30 -13.61 -0.17
CA HIS A 293 11.13 -13.43 1.27
C HIS A 293 12.31 -14.06 2.04
N ALA A 294 12.71 -15.28 1.69
CA ALA A 294 13.90 -15.91 2.28
C ALA A 294 15.17 -15.05 2.11
N ASP A 295 15.38 -14.45 0.93
CA ASP A 295 16.49 -13.51 0.69
C ASP A 295 16.39 -12.29 1.61
N ASN A 296 15.19 -11.70 1.73
CA ASN A 296 14.95 -10.53 2.57
C ASN A 296 15.14 -10.85 4.06
N PHE A 297 14.74 -12.03 4.55
CA PHE A 297 15.04 -12.49 5.92
C PHE A 297 16.54 -12.61 6.15
N TYR A 298 17.24 -13.31 5.25
CA TYR A 298 18.68 -13.50 5.31
C TYR A 298 19.44 -12.17 5.36
N ARG A 299 18.94 -11.14 4.67
CA ARG A 299 19.54 -9.81 4.66
C ARG A 299 19.13 -8.96 5.88
N VAL A 300 17.88 -9.03 6.33
CA VAL A 300 17.40 -8.13 7.39
C VAL A 300 17.87 -8.54 8.78
N ILE A 301 17.91 -9.84 9.09
CA ILE A 301 18.25 -10.36 10.43
C ILE A 301 19.60 -9.84 10.97
N PRO A 302 20.74 -9.96 10.23
CA PRO A 302 22.01 -9.45 10.73
C PRO A 302 21.98 -7.92 10.97
N ARG A 303 21.25 -7.17 10.13
CA ARG A 303 21.12 -5.72 10.26
C ARG A 303 20.27 -5.31 11.46
N LEU A 304 19.24 -6.10 11.79
CA LEU A 304 18.46 -5.90 13.03
C LEU A 304 19.32 -6.18 14.26
N ARG A 305 20.17 -7.20 14.20
CA ARG A 305 21.14 -7.50 15.27
C ARG A 305 22.13 -6.35 15.46
N GLU A 306 22.68 -5.79 14.38
CA GLU A 306 23.56 -4.62 14.41
C GLU A 306 22.90 -3.38 15.03
N ASN A 307 21.58 -3.22 14.84
CA ASN A 307 20.79 -2.15 15.45
C ASN A 307 20.43 -2.39 16.93
N GLY A 308 20.88 -3.50 17.53
CA GLY A 308 20.63 -3.81 18.94
C GLY A 308 19.24 -4.39 19.22
N VAL A 309 18.56 -4.97 18.23
CA VAL A 309 17.36 -5.78 18.47
C VAL A 309 17.74 -7.01 19.31
N ASN A 310 16.89 -7.34 20.28
CA ASN A 310 17.13 -8.41 21.26
C ASN A 310 17.44 -9.75 20.55
N SER A 311 18.51 -10.45 20.97
CA SER A 311 18.93 -11.70 20.34
C SER A 311 17.86 -12.79 20.42
N ASP A 312 17.14 -12.93 21.53
CA ASP A 312 16.14 -13.99 21.71
C ASP A 312 15.04 -13.91 20.63
N VAL A 313 14.53 -12.71 20.32
CA VAL A 313 13.51 -12.56 19.26
C VAL A 313 14.08 -12.78 17.86
N LEU A 314 15.37 -12.51 17.65
CA LEU A 314 16.03 -12.77 16.38
C LEU A 314 16.34 -14.25 16.20
N ASP A 315 16.68 -14.95 17.28
CA ASP A 315 16.94 -16.38 17.27
C ASP A 315 15.62 -17.14 17.03
N ASP A 316 14.51 -16.76 17.68
CA ASP A 316 13.17 -17.26 17.36
C ASP A 316 12.80 -17.03 15.88
N LEU A 317 13.22 -15.89 15.31
CA LEU A 317 12.99 -15.58 13.89
C LEU A 317 13.86 -16.43 12.96
N ILE A 318 15.10 -16.73 13.34
CA ILE A 318 15.97 -17.64 12.61
C ILE A 318 15.35 -19.04 12.63
N ASP A 319 14.93 -19.52 13.79
CA ASP A 319 14.30 -20.84 13.96
C ASP A 319 13.04 -20.99 13.09
N TRP A 320 12.23 -19.93 12.95
CA TRP A 320 11.08 -19.95 12.04
C TRP A 320 11.47 -19.96 10.55
N CYS A 321 12.63 -19.39 10.20
CA CYS A 321 13.11 -19.34 8.81
C CYS A 321 13.74 -20.67 8.33
N GLU A 322 14.22 -21.52 9.24
CA GLU A 322 14.85 -22.83 8.93
C GLU A 322 13.83 -23.91 8.48
#